data_AF-A0A496A4W4-F1
#
_entry.id   AF-A0A496A4W4-F1
#
_cell.length_a   1.000
_cell.length_b   1.000
_cell.length_c   1.000
_cell.angle_alpha   90.00
_cell.angle_beta   90.00
_cell.angle_gamma   90.00
#
_symmetry.space_group_name_H-M   'P 1'
#
loop_
_entity.id
_entity.type
_entity.pdbx_description
1 polymer ?
#
loop_
_entity_poly.entity_id
_entity_poly.type
_entity_poly.pdbx_seq_one_letter_code
_entity_poly.pdbx_strand_id
1 'polypeptide(L)'
;MPELYDTRAPNPPSRAILIGIKLRDNLMHETEESLQELRQLAETAGIEVVYETIQSRNMPKPTYFIGEGKVEELKPLVEELNADAVIFDEELSPAQNRNLERALEVATIDRTGLILQVFAQRALTKEARLQVALAQLEYALPRLTRMWTHLSRLATGGGGSRRLRGPGETQLEMDRRWVRGNIAHVRKALDAVEKQRHVQRRNRSEKIRVSLIGYTNAGKSTLFNALTGETVLAEDKLFATLDSTTRKLDLPQKQQILLSDTVGFIKKLPHQLVAAFKATLEEVLEADLLLHVIDVSHPEAEAQIAAVNVVLEELKATDIPMFMVFNKIDRLKSDEELHLLQCQYPEALPISAQRGDGIPALIDALAHRFAERGTNLSLCIPYTEGKVLDLLHKHGIVLDTEYTAEAVHVKARLSNRYLKSVEQFLVSSEEGH
;
A
#
# COMPACT_ATOMS: atom_id res chain seq x y z
N MET A 1 -9.14 30.80 0.38
CA MET A 1 -9.34 29.42 -0.11
C MET A 1 -10.51 28.87 0.68
N PRO A 2 -11.73 28.84 0.13
CA PRO A 2 -12.87 28.32 0.88
C PRO A 2 -12.55 26.86 1.22
N GLU A 3 -12.78 26.49 2.49
CA GLU A 3 -12.50 25.19 3.06
C GLU A 3 -13.00 24.10 2.11
N LEU A 4 -12.05 23.39 1.49
CA LEU A 4 -12.34 22.16 0.76
C LEU A 4 -12.96 21.22 1.80
N TYR A 5 -14.26 21.01 1.61
CA TYR A 5 -15.19 20.21 2.40
C TYR A 5 -14.54 19.15 3.28
N ASP A 6 -15.02 19.11 4.53
CA ASP A 6 -14.82 17.99 5.41
C ASP A 6 -15.34 16.71 4.73
N THR A 7 -14.43 15.88 4.23
CA THR A 7 -14.72 14.57 3.64
C THR A 7 -15.05 13.53 4.72
N ARG A 8 -15.15 13.93 6.00
CA ARG A 8 -15.67 13.07 7.06
C ARG A 8 -17.16 12.81 6.81
N ALA A 9 -17.54 11.54 6.90
CA ALA A 9 -18.92 11.17 7.17
C ALA A 9 -19.43 11.97 8.39
N PRO A 10 -20.73 12.30 8.48
CA PRO A 10 -21.28 13.06 9.60
C PRO A 10 -21.00 12.32 10.92
N ASN A 11 -19.97 12.74 11.66
CA ASN A 11 -19.28 11.99 12.71
C ASN A 11 -18.94 10.54 12.31
N PRO A 12 -17.65 10.13 12.30
CA PRO A 12 -17.35 8.70 12.20
C PRO A 12 -18.14 7.97 13.32
N PRO A 13 -18.83 6.87 13.01
CA PRO A 13 -19.63 6.17 14.01
C PRO A 13 -18.73 5.84 15.18
N SER A 14 -19.21 6.11 16.40
CA SER A 14 -18.38 5.92 17.59
C SER A 14 -18.35 4.45 17.99
N ARG A 15 -19.47 3.74 17.79
CA ARG A 15 -19.67 2.35 18.19
C ARG A 15 -20.26 1.54 17.04
N ALA A 16 -19.73 0.34 16.81
CA ALA A 16 -20.20 -0.52 15.73
C ALA A 16 -20.29 -2.01 16.09
N ILE A 17 -21.21 -2.69 15.40
CA ILE A 17 -21.33 -4.15 15.41
C ILE A 17 -20.68 -4.70 14.14
N LEU A 18 -19.82 -5.71 14.26
CA LEU A 18 -19.20 -6.38 13.11
C LEU A 18 -19.97 -7.64 12.71
N ILE A 19 -20.11 -7.84 11.41
CA ILE A 19 -20.76 -9.02 10.84
C ILE A 19 -19.83 -9.69 9.84
N GLY A 20 -19.41 -10.91 10.17
CA GLY A 20 -18.75 -11.83 9.27
C GLY A 20 -19.74 -12.82 8.65
N ILE A 21 -19.47 -13.29 7.44
CA ILE A 21 -20.27 -14.34 6.79
C ILE A 21 -19.35 -15.45 6.35
N LYS A 22 -19.63 -16.64 6.86
CA LYS A 22 -18.99 -17.86 6.39
C LYS A 22 -19.78 -18.39 5.20
N LEU A 23 -19.20 -18.25 4.01
CA LEU A 23 -19.69 -18.89 2.78
C LEU A 23 -19.27 -20.36 2.71
N ARG A 24 -19.92 -21.14 1.84
CA ARG A 24 -19.69 -22.59 1.73
C ARG A 24 -18.23 -22.97 1.46
N ASP A 25 -17.55 -22.15 0.68
CA ASP A 25 -16.20 -22.43 0.19
C ASP A 25 -15.10 -21.93 1.15
N ASN A 26 -15.47 -21.19 2.20
CA ASN A 26 -14.53 -20.62 3.16
C ASN A 26 -14.46 -21.48 4.43
N LEU A 27 -13.25 -21.63 4.96
CA LEU A 27 -13.06 -22.24 6.27
C LEU A 27 -13.53 -21.29 7.37
N MET A 28 -13.93 -21.84 8.52
CA MET A 28 -14.39 -21.02 9.65
C MET A 28 -13.24 -20.12 10.17
N HIS A 29 -12.04 -20.69 10.27
CA HIS A 29 -10.85 -19.97 10.75
C HIS A 29 -10.52 -18.76 9.86
N GLU A 30 -10.56 -18.91 8.53
CA GLU A 30 -10.35 -17.80 7.58
C GLU A 30 -11.37 -16.67 7.77
N THR A 31 -12.62 -17.01 8.10
CA THR A 31 -13.68 -16.03 8.36
C THR A 31 -13.45 -15.30 9.68
N GLU A 32 -13.01 -16.02 10.71
CA GLU A 32 -12.66 -15.45 12.01
C GLU A 32 -11.46 -14.51 11.89
N GLU A 33 -10.43 -14.88 11.14
CA GLU A 33 -9.27 -14.01 10.87
C GLU A 33 -9.65 -12.76 10.08
N SER A 34 -10.48 -12.90 9.05
CA SER A 34 -10.99 -11.75 8.28
C SER A 34 -11.79 -10.79 9.17
N LEU A 35 -12.57 -11.32 10.13
CA LEU A 35 -13.32 -10.53 11.09
C LEU A 35 -12.41 -9.84 12.12
N GLN A 36 -11.36 -10.51 12.59
CA GLN A 36 -10.33 -9.90 13.44
C GLN A 36 -9.60 -8.77 12.71
N GLU A 37 -9.28 -8.95 11.44
CA GLU A 37 -8.71 -7.89 10.60
C GLU A 37 -9.68 -6.72 10.41
N LEU A 38 -10.97 -6.99 10.19
CA LEU A 38 -12.01 -5.95 10.13
C LEU A 38 -12.12 -5.19 11.45
N ARG A 39 -11.98 -5.87 12.59
CA ARG A 39 -11.92 -5.25 13.91
C ARG A 39 -10.74 -4.29 14.03
N GLN A 40 -9.54 -4.72 13.62
CA GLN A 40 -8.36 -3.85 13.60
C GLN A 40 -8.55 -2.63 12.68
N LEU A 41 -9.25 -2.79 11.55
CA LEU A 41 -9.60 -1.66 10.67
C LEU A 41 -10.55 -0.68 11.38
N ALA A 42 -11.56 -1.19 12.07
CA ALA A 42 -12.54 -0.38 12.81
C ALA A 42 -11.87 0.40 13.94
N GLU A 43 -11.03 -0.28 14.74
CA GLU A 43 -10.25 0.35 15.81
C GLU A 43 -9.28 1.42 15.25
N THR A 44 -8.65 1.14 14.09
CA THR A 44 -7.79 2.12 13.41
C THR A 44 -8.57 3.35 12.93
N ALA A 45 -9.82 3.18 12.51
CA ALA A 45 -10.72 4.27 12.12
C ALA A 45 -11.29 5.05 13.33
N GLY A 46 -10.98 4.62 14.56
CA GLY A 46 -11.49 5.20 15.80
C GLY A 46 -12.90 4.74 16.18
N ILE A 47 -13.33 3.57 15.69
CA ILE A 47 -14.66 2.99 15.94
C ILE A 47 -14.52 1.91 17.03
N GLU A 48 -15.28 2.04 18.11
CA GLU A 48 -15.37 1.04 19.18
C GLU A 48 -16.22 -0.15 18.72
N VAL A 49 -15.64 -1.35 18.71
CA VAL A 49 -16.38 -2.58 18.36
C VAL A 49 -17.08 -3.12 19.59
N VAL A 50 -18.41 -3.05 19.60
CA VAL A 50 -19.24 -3.44 20.77
C VAL A 50 -19.72 -4.88 20.71
N TYR A 51 -19.81 -5.45 19.51
CA TYR A 51 -20.26 -6.83 19.29
C TYR A 51 -19.78 -7.37 17.94
N GLU A 52 -19.56 -8.67 17.88
CA GLU A 52 -19.09 -9.38 16.68
C GLU A 52 -19.93 -10.64 16.50
N THR A 53 -20.35 -10.91 15.26
CA THR A 53 -21.13 -12.12 14.96
C THR A 53 -20.81 -12.66 13.58
N ILE A 54 -20.82 -13.99 13.45
CA ILE A 54 -20.61 -14.68 12.18
C ILE A 54 -21.89 -15.43 11.81
N GLN A 55 -22.38 -15.22 10.60
CA GLN A 55 -23.47 -16.03 10.04
C GLN A 55 -22.94 -17.04 9.02
N SER A 56 -23.18 -18.34 9.27
CA SER A 56 -22.90 -19.39 8.29
C SER A 56 -24.01 -19.48 7.24
N ARG A 57 -23.66 -19.41 5.96
CA ARG A 57 -24.61 -19.51 4.84
C ARG A 57 -23.97 -20.14 3.60
N ASN A 58 -24.79 -20.80 2.78
CA ASN A 58 -24.32 -21.33 1.50
C ASN A 58 -24.17 -20.24 0.42
N MET A 59 -25.06 -19.23 0.41
CA MET A 59 -25.07 -18.17 -0.61
C MET A 59 -25.59 -16.85 0.00
N PRO A 60 -25.04 -15.69 -0.40
CA PRO A 60 -25.52 -14.38 0.04
C PRO A 60 -26.94 -14.12 -0.44
N LYS A 61 -27.76 -13.48 0.41
CA LYS A 61 -29.12 -13.10 0.04
C LYS A 61 -29.10 -11.81 -0.80
N PRO A 62 -29.86 -11.74 -1.91
CA PRO A 62 -29.93 -10.54 -2.74
C PRO A 62 -30.41 -9.30 -1.98
N THR A 63 -31.30 -9.48 -0.98
CA THR A 63 -31.95 -8.36 -0.29
C THR A 63 -31.08 -7.71 0.78
N TYR A 64 -30.50 -8.51 1.68
CA TYR A 64 -29.79 -8.04 2.88
C TYR A 64 -28.37 -8.59 3.00
N PHE A 65 -27.90 -9.41 2.05
CA PHE A 65 -26.67 -10.20 2.13
C PHE A 65 -26.74 -11.31 3.22
N ILE A 66 -27.17 -10.97 4.44
CA ILE A 66 -27.55 -11.86 5.54
C ILE A 66 -29.00 -12.37 5.43
N GLY A 67 -29.35 -13.32 6.31
CA GLY A 67 -30.73 -13.81 6.44
C GLY A 67 -31.64 -12.84 7.20
N GLU A 68 -32.93 -12.81 6.87
CA GLU A 68 -33.94 -11.94 7.50
C GLU A 68 -33.99 -12.11 9.02
N GLY A 69 -33.99 -13.36 9.53
CA GLY A 69 -33.95 -13.59 10.97
C GLY A 69 -32.72 -13.02 11.67
N LYS A 70 -31.58 -12.87 10.97
CA LYS A 70 -30.38 -12.22 11.53
C LYS A 70 -30.53 -10.70 11.54
N VAL A 71 -31.22 -10.11 10.56
CA VAL A 71 -31.57 -8.68 10.56
C VAL A 71 -32.49 -8.37 11.74
N GLU A 72 -33.49 -9.22 11.97
CA GLU A 72 -34.42 -9.10 13.10
C GLU A 72 -33.72 -9.29 14.45
N GLU A 73 -32.71 -10.15 14.53
CA GLU A 73 -31.85 -10.32 15.73
C GLU A 73 -30.96 -9.10 15.98
N LEU A 74 -30.43 -8.47 14.92
CA LEU A 74 -29.52 -7.33 15.03
C LEU A 74 -30.21 -6.04 15.46
N LYS A 75 -31.46 -5.82 15.03
CA LYS A 75 -32.19 -4.59 15.37
C LYS A 75 -32.25 -4.29 16.88
N PRO A 76 -32.68 -5.21 17.76
CA PRO A 76 -32.69 -4.95 19.20
C PRO A 76 -31.26 -4.82 19.77
N LEU A 77 -30.27 -5.55 19.23
CA LEU A 77 -28.88 -5.45 19.68
C LEU A 77 -28.28 -4.07 19.39
N VAL A 78 -28.62 -3.47 18.25
CA VAL A 78 -28.20 -2.11 17.89
C VAL A 78 -28.72 -1.09 18.91
N GLU A 79 -29.98 -1.21 19.32
CA GLU A 79 -30.60 -0.34 20.33
C GLU A 79 -30.00 -0.59 21.73
N GLU A 80 -29.86 -1.84 22.14
CA GLU A 80 -29.33 -2.23 23.46
C GLU A 80 -27.88 -1.78 23.66
N LEU A 81 -27.03 -1.97 22.63
CA LEU A 81 -25.62 -1.64 22.69
C LEU A 81 -25.30 -0.20 22.29
N ASN A 82 -26.32 0.59 21.90
CA ASN A 82 -26.18 1.94 21.35
C ASN A 82 -25.13 1.98 20.22
N ALA A 83 -25.28 1.10 19.24
CA ALA A 83 -24.40 1.07 18.07
C ALA A 83 -24.85 2.11 17.04
N ASP A 84 -23.92 2.92 16.54
CA ASP A 84 -24.18 3.95 15.51
C ASP A 84 -24.13 3.36 14.09
N ALA A 85 -23.44 2.23 13.94
CA ALA A 85 -23.23 1.57 12.66
C ALA A 85 -23.16 0.05 12.76
N VAL A 86 -23.46 -0.60 11.65
CA VAL A 86 -23.19 -2.03 11.43
C VAL A 86 -22.20 -2.18 10.28
N ILE A 87 -21.10 -2.87 10.55
CA ILE A 87 -19.99 -3.05 9.61
C ILE A 87 -19.98 -4.48 9.10
N PHE A 88 -20.00 -4.65 7.78
CA PHE A 88 -19.94 -5.95 7.12
C PHE A 88 -18.54 -6.20 6.56
N ASP A 89 -18.03 -7.42 6.75
CA ASP A 89 -16.71 -7.84 6.23
C ASP A 89 -16.68 -7.95 4.69
N GLU A 90 -17.84 -8.06 4.04
CA GLU A 90 -17.94 -8.23 2.59
C GLU A 90 -18.45 -6.96 1.91
N GLU A 91 -18.12 -6.79 0.63
CA GLU A 91 -18.64 -5.67 -0.17
C GLU A 91 -20.15 -5.83 -0.38
N LEU A 92 -20.91 -4.80 -0.05
CA LEU A 92 -22.36 -4.78 -0.22
C LEU A 92 -22.73 -4.06 -1.51
N SER A 93 -23.69 -4.62 -2.24
CA SER A 93 -24.29 -3.90 -3.37
C SER A 93 -25.07 -2.66 -2.88
N PRO A 94 -25.23 -1.63 -3.72
CA PRO A 94 -25.99 -0.42 -3.33
C PRO A 94 -27.45 -0.69 -2.96
N ALA A 95 -28.04 -1.79 -3.46
CA ALA A 95 -29.37 -2.22 -3.10
C ALA A 95 -29.40 -2.86 -1.71
N GLN A 96 -28.45 -3.75 -1.41
CA GLN A 96 -28.32 -4.39 -0.10
C GLN A 96 -28.06 -3.37 1.01
N ASN A 97 -27.10 -2.46 0.79
CA ASN A 97 -26.76 -1.42 1.75
C ASN A 97 -28.01 -0.57 2.11
N ARG A 98 -28.74 -0.10 1.08
CA ARG A 98 -30.00 0.66 1.28
C ARG A 98 -31.08 -0.12 2.03
N ASN A 99 -31.20 -1.41 1.79
CA ASN A 99 -32.21 -2.23 2.47
C ASN A 99 -31.84 -2.46 3.94
N LEU A 100 -30.55 -2.69 4.23
CA LEU A 100 -30.02 -2.83 5.57
C LEU A 100 -30.17 -1.54 6.38
N GLU A 101 -29.79 -0.38 5.82
CA GLU A 101 -29.97 0.93 6.47
C GLU A 101 -31.43 1.19 6.85
N ARG A 102 -32.39 0.79 6.00
CA ARG A 102 -33.82 0.94 6.30
C ARG A 102 -34.34 -0.03 7.36
N ALA A 103 -33.79 -1.24 7.41
CA ALA A 103 -34.23 -2.26 8.35
C ALA A 103 -33.67 -2.03 9.75
N LEU A 104 -32.38 -1.65 9.83
CA LEU A 104 -31.62 -1.46 11.06
C LEU A 104 -31.69 -0.02 11.60
N GLU A 105 -32.12 0.94 10.77
CA GLU A 105 -32.25 2.36 11.13
C GLU A 105 -30.93 3.06 11.53
N VAL A 106 -29.79 2.40 11.29
CA VAL A 106 -28.43 2.89 11.53
C VAL A 106 -27.57 2.81 10.27
N ALA A 107 -26.41 3.48 10.28
CA ALA A 107 -25.50 3.47 9.15
C ALA A 107 -24.99 2.06 8.86
N THR A 108 -25.01 1.65 7.59
CA THR A 108 -24.44 0.36 7.17
C THR A 108 -23.18 0.58 6.35
N ILE A 109 -22.06 0.09 6.86
CA ILE A 109 -20.74 0.24 6.25
C ILE A 109 -20.27 -1.13 5.79
N ASP A 110 -19.74 -1.23 4.58
CA ASP A 110 -19.03 -2.44 4.12
C ASP A 110 -17.52 -2.27 4.30
N ARG A 111 -16.77 -3.36 4.12
CA ARG A 111 -15.31 -3.37 4.24
C ARG A 111 -14.65 -2.30 3.37
N THR A 112 -15.14 -2.08 2.15
CA THR A 112 -14.66 -1.03 1.24
C THR A 112 -14.82 0.37 1.85
N GLY A 113 -16.01 0.67 2.39
CA GLY A 113 -16.29 1.93 3.05
C GLY A 113 -15.40 2.17 4.28
N LEU A 114 -15.15 1.13 5.07
CA LEU A 114 -14.28 1.22 6.24
C LEU A 114 -12.82 1.49 5.86
N ILE A 115 -12.30 0.79 4.85
CA ILE A 115 -10.94 0.99 4.33
C ILE A 115 -10.78 2.44 3.83
N LEU A 116 -11.76 2.94 3.06
CA LEU A 116 -11.78 4.33 2.60
C LEU A 116 -11.75 5.36 3.76
N GLN A 117 -12.42 5.05 4.88
CA GLN A 117 -12.42 5.91 6.06
C GLN A 117 -11.05 5.93 6.75
N VAL A 118 -10.40 4.78 6.91
CA VAL A 118 -9.03 4.71 7.43
C VAL A 118 -8.08 5.53 6.54
N PHE A 119 -8.18 5.39 5.22
CA PHE A 119 -7.35 6.14 4.29
C PHE A 119 -7.58 7.65 4.34
N ALA A 120 -8.82 8.09 4.50
CA ALA A 120 -9.12 9.52 4.63
C ALA A 120 -8.46 10.15 5.86
N GLN A 121 -8.34 9.40 6.95
CA GLN A 121 -7.64 9.85 8.16
C GLN A 121 -6.11 9.87 7.99
N ARG A 122 -5.57 9.00 7.14
CA ARG A 122 -4.12 8.83 6.94
C ARG A 122 -3.54 9.62 5.76
N ALA A 123 -4.38 10.17 4.87
CA ALA A 123 -3.93 10.95 3.73
C ALA A 123 -3.35 12.33 4.13
N LEU A 124 -2.03 12.44 4.23
CA LEU A 124 -1.36 13.68 4.62
C LEU A 124 -1.04 14.54 3.40
N THR A 125 -0.58 13.93 2.31
CA THR A 125 -0.22 14.67 1.09
C THR A 125 -1.44 15.14 0.31
N LYS A 126 -1.28 16.22 -0.47
CA LYS A 126 -2.35 16.72 -1.35
C LYS A 126 -2.79 15.68 -2.37
N GLU A 127 -1.85 14.90 -2.88
CA GLU A 127 -2.09 13.84 -3.86
C GLU A 127 -2.91 12.70 -3.26
N ALA A 128 -2.48 12.15 -2.12
CA ALA A 128 -3.22 11.12 -1.41
C ALA A 128 -4.63 11.58 -1.04
N ARG A 129 -4.79 12.84 -0.59
CA ARG A 129 -6.12 13.41 -0.29
C ARG A 129 -7.02 13.45 -1.52
N LEU A 130 -6.50 13.83 -2.68
CA LEU A 130 -7.27 13.86 -3.93
C LEU A 130 -7.65 12.44 -4.38
N GLN A 131 -6.74 11.47 -4.27
CA GLN A 131 -7.02 10.07 -4.62
C GLN A 131 -8.08 9.44 -3.71
N VAL A 132 -7.94 9.62 -2.39
CA VAL A 132 -8.93 9.12 -1.44
C VAL A 132 -10.28 9.80 -1.64
N ALA A 133 -10.30 11.12 -1.87
CA ALA A 133 -11.54 11.83 -2.17
C ALA A 133 -12.20 11.33 -3.47
N LEU A 134 -11.41 11.07 -4.51
CA LEU A 134 -11.91 10.48 -5.76
C LEU A 134 -12.57 9.13 -5.49
N ALA A 135 -11.87 8.24 -4.77
CA ALA A 135 -12.36 6.92 -4.46
C ALA A 135 -13.64 6.95 -3.59
N GLN A 136 -13.71 7.85 -2.61
CA GLN A 136 -14.91 8.07 -1.80
C GLN A 136 -16.10 8.55 -2.64
N LEU A 137 -15.88 9.50 -3.56
CA LEU A 137 -16.93 10.01 -4.44
C LEU A 137 -17.44 8.93 -5.40
N GLU A 138 -16.54 8.13 -5.97
CA GLU A 138 -16.87 7.01 -6.86
C GLU A 138 -17.63 5.90 -6.13
N TYR A 139 -17.22 5.58 -4.90
CA TYR A 139 -17.90 4.61 -4.04
C TYR A 139 -19.29 5.10 -3.60
N ALA A 140 -19.43 6.39 -3.26
CA ALA A 140 -20.67 7.01 -2.81
C ALA A 140 -21.69 7.19 -3.93
N LEU A 141 -21.27 7.55 -5.16
CA LEU A 141 -22.15 7.86 -6.29
C LEU A 141 -23.26 6.80 -6.57
N PRO A 142 -22.96 5.47 -6.63
CA PRO A 142 -23.99 4.45 -6.81
C PRO A 142 -24.83 4.22 -5.54
N ARG A 143 -24.31 4.59 -4.37
CA ARG A 143 -24.88 4.39 -3.03
C ARG A 143 -25.66 5.60 -2.49
N LEU A 144 -25.74 6.70 -3.23
CA LEU A 144 -26.57 7.86 -2.84
C LEU A 144 -28.04 7.47 -2.66
N THR A 145 -28.53 7.60 -1.42
CA THR A 145 -29.94 7.37 -1.04
C THR A 145 -30.58 8.64 -0.48
N ARG A 146 -31.88 8.60 -0.14
CA ARG A 146 -32.59 9.72 0.48
C ARG A 146 -32.11 10.06 1.91
N MET A 147 -31.42 9.15 2.59
CA MET A 147 -30.87 9.39 3.95
C MET A 147 -29.56 10.18 3.94
N TRP A 148 -28.89 10.27 2.79
CA TRP A 148 -27.74 11.16 2.57
C TRP A 148 -28.11 12.66 2.49
N THR A 149 -29.36 13.00 2.83
CA THR A 149 -29.91 14.36 2.86
C THR A 149 -29.25 15.28 3.89
N HIS A 150 -28.42 14.75 4.80
CA HIS A 150 -27.62 15.56 5.72
C HIS A 150 -26.54 16.42 5.03
N LEU A 151 -26.10 16.08 3.81
CA LEU A 151 -25.20 16.93 3.00
C LEU A 151 -25.87 18.24 2.54
N SER A 152 -27.19 18.25 2.39
CA SER A 152 -27.92 19.43 1.90
C SER A 152 -28.14 20.52 2.96
N ARG A 153 -28.06 20.16 4.26
CA ARG A 153 -28.34 21.11 5.35
C ARG A 153 -27.20 22.09 5.62
N LEU A 154 -25.96 21.78 5.22
CA LEU A 154 -24.81 22.67 5.38
C LEU A 154 -24.55 23.56 4.15
N ALA A 155 -24.96 23.15 2.95
CA ALA A 155 -24.79 23.95 1.74
C ALA A 155 -25.88 25.03 1.56
N THR A 156 -26.99 24.94 2.28
CA THR A 156 -28.08 25.93 2.24
C THR A 156 -28.29 26.57 3.61
N GLY A 157 -27.29 27.35 4.02
CA GLY A 157 -27.43 28.27 5.14
C GLY A 157 -28.51 29.30 4.83
N GLY A 158 -29.65 29.19 5.51
CA GLY A 158 -30.60 30.28 5.70
C GLY A 158 -31.91 30.18 4.91
N GLY A 159 -32.94 29.68 5.60
CA GLY A 159 -34.31 30.14 5.44
C GLY A 159 -35.15 29.50 4.34
N GLY A 160 -36.22 28.82 4.76
CA GLY A 160 -37.43 28.69 3.95
C GLY A 160 -37.60 27.34 3.27
N SER A 161 -38.27 26.43 3.99
CA SER A 161 -39.23 25.53 3.35
C SER A 161 -40.13 26.34 2.41
N ARG A 162 -40.43 25.80 1.22
CA ARG A 162 -41.46 26.29 0.26
C ARG A 162 -41.00 27.28 -0.82
N ARG A 163 -40.21 26.81 -1.81
CA ARG A 163 -40.30 27.20 -3.25
C ARG A 163 -39.28 26.42 -4.10
N LEU A 164 -39.64 25.21 -4.54
CA LEU A 164 -39.15 24.68 -5.82
C LEU A 164 -40.36 24.35 -6.67
N ARG A 165 -40.77 25.30 -7.51
CA ARG A 165 -41.82 25.12 -8.50
C ARG A 165 -41.18 25.38 -9.88
N GLY A 166 -40.58 24.31 -10.44
CA GLY A 166 -40.07 24.17 -11.81
C GLY A 166 -38.62 23.69 -11.93
N PRO A 167 -38.22 22.91 -12.97
CA PRO A 167 -38.87 21.73 -13.55
C PRO A 167 -38.30 20.43 -12.95
N GLY A 168 -39.16 19.52 -12.47
CA GLY A 168 -38.99 18.05 -12.45
C GLY A 168 -37.80 17.34 -11.77
N GLU A 169 -36.66 18.00 -11.54
CA GLU A 169 -35.43 17.32 -11.12
C GLU A 169 -35.49 16.97 -9.63
N THR A 170 -35.38 15.68 -9.33
CA THR A 170 -35.43 15.20 -7.95
C THR A 170 -34.17 15.62 -7.20
N GLN A 171 -34.25 15.83 -5.87
CA GLN A 171 -33.06 16.17 -5.05
C GLN A 171 -31.90 15.19 -5.28
N LEU A 172 -32.22 13.90 -5.42
CA LEU A 172 -31.24 12.85 -5.71
C LEU A 172 -30.53 13.03 -7.07
N GLU A 173 -31.21 13.57 -8.08
CA GLU A 173 -30.59 13.86 -9.38
C GLU A 173 -29.65 15.06 -9.29
N MET A 174 -30.02 16.09 -8.53
CA MET A 174 -29.13 17.21 -8.24
C MET A 174 -27.88 16.75 -7.49
N ASP A 175 -28.03 15.93 -6.46
CA ASP A 175 -26.91 15.36 -5.68
C ASP A 175 -26.00 14.51 -6.57
N ARG A 176 -26.57 13.66 -7.42
CA ARG A 176 -25.80 12.85 -8.39
C ARG A 176 -25.04 13.72 -9.39
N ARG A 177 -25.67 14.79 -9.91
CA ARG A 177 -25.00 15.73 -10.82
C ARG A 177 -23.85 16.43 -10.11
N TRP A 178 -24.05 16.84 -8.86
CA TRP A 178 -23.02 17.47 -8.04
C TRP A 178 -21.84 16.52 -7.78
N VAL A 179 -22.08 15.27 -7.35
CA VAL A 179 -21.02 14.27 -7.14
C VAL A 179 -20.23 14.02 -8.43
N ARG A 180 -20.91 13.87 -9.57
CA ARG A 180 -20.24 13.72 -10.87
C ARG A 180 -19.38 14.94 -11.24
N GLY A 181 -19.86 16.15 -10.95
CA GLY A 181 -19.08 17.37 -11.14
C GLY A 181 -17.81 17.40 -10.30
N ASN A 182 -17.89 16.97 -9.04
CA ASN A 182 -16.72 16.86 -8.16
C ASN A 182 -15.75 15.78 -8.62
N ILE A 183 -16.23 14.61 -9.06
CA ILE A 183 -15.37 13.57 -9.64
C ILE A 183 -14.56 14.16 -10.81
N ALA A 184 -15.20 14.90 -11.72
CA ALA A 184 -14.51 15.53 -12.84
C ALA A 184 -13.47 16.59 -12.37
N HIS A 185 -13.79 17.36 -11.33
CA HIS A 185 -12.89 18.35 -10.76
C HIS A 185 -11.66 17.69 -10.10
N VAL A 186 -11.87 16.68 -9.26
CA VAL A 186 -10.81 15.97 -8.54
C VAL A 186 -9.90 15.23 -9.51
N ARG A 187 -10.44 14.56 -10.54
CA ARG A 187 -9.64 13.93 -11.60
C ARG A 187 -8.74 14.94 -12.31
N LYS A 188 -9.29 16.10 -12.69
CA LYS A 188 -8.49 17.17 -13.33
C LYS A 188 -7.39 17.71 -12.41
N ALA A 189 -7.65 17.80 -11.11
CA ALA A 189 -6.64 18.19 -10.13
C ALA A 189 -5.55 17.12 -9.99
N LEU A 190 -5.91 15.84 -9.99
CA LEU A 190 -4.98 14.72 -9.94
C LEU A 190 -4.07 14.70 -11.18
N ASP A 191 -4.63 14.86 -12.38
CA ASP A 191 -3.86 14.94 -13.63
C ASP A 191 -2.79 16.07 -13.60
N ALA A 192 -3.10 17.18 -12.93
CA ALA A 192 -2.16 18.30 -12.80
C ALA A 192 -1.01 17.97 -11.85
N VAL A 193 -1.30 17.27 -10.75
CA VAL A 193 -0.29 16.80 -9.78
C VAL A 193 0.62 15.75 -10.41
N GLU A 194 0.06 14.79 -11.16
CA GLU A 194 0.82 13.77 -11.89
C GLU A 194 1.79 14.39 -12.90
N LYS A 195 1.33 15.37 -13.69
CA LYS A 195 2.18 16.09 -14.64
C LYS A 195 3.34 16.80 -13.94
N GLN A 196 3.08 17.43 -12.79
CA GLN A 196 4.12 18.09 -12.01
C GLN A 196 5.14 17.08 -11.44
N ARG A 197 4.68 15.92 -10.96
CA ARG A 197 5.54 14.81 -10.52
C ARG A 197 6.42 14.30 -11.65
N HIS A 198 5.85 14.02 -12.83
CA HIS A 198 6.61 13.55 -13.99
C HIS A 198 7.77 14.48 -14.37
N VAL A 199 7.55 15.80 -14.33
CA VAL A 199 8.58 16.80 -14.62
C VAL A 199 9.68 16.82 -13.55
N GLN A 200 9.35 16.71 -12.26
CA GLN A 200 10.35 16.57 -11.20
C GLN A 200 11.11 15.24 -11.26
N ARG A 201 10.45 14.17 -11.72
CA ARG A 201 11.01 12.81 -11.87
C ARG A 201 11.99 12.69 -13.02
N ARG A 202 11.79 13.40 -14.14
CA ARG A 202 12.71 13.38 -15.29
C ARG A 202 14.13 13.87 -14.94
N ASN A 203 14.27 14.64 -13.86
CA ASN A 203 15.55 15.10 -13.34
C ASN A 203 16.20 14.15 -12.30
N ARG A 204 15.60 12.98 -12.00
CA ARG A 204 16.07 12.02 -10.97
C ARG A 204 16.34 10.60 -11.50
N SER A 205 16.46 10.42 -12.82
CA SER A 205 16.33 9.12 -13.50
C SER A 205 17.56 8.20 -13.49
N GLU A 206 18.36 8.13 -12.42
CA GLU A 206 19.61 7.36 -12.48
C GLU A 206 20.04 6.64 -11.17
N LYS A 207 19.10 6.39 -10.25
CA LYS A 207 19.37 5.68 -8.99
C LYS A 207 18.56 4.38 -8.91
N ILE A 208 19.17 3.33 -8.36
CA ILE A 208 18.55 2.03 -8.10
C ILE A 208 17.41 2.23 -7.10
N ARG A 209 16.23 1.68 -7.38
CA ARG A 209 15.03 1.83 -6.54
C ARG A 209 14.60 0.49 -5.96
N VAL A 210 14.43 0.46 -4.66
CA VAL A 210 13.96 -0.71 -3.92
C VAL A 210 12.70 -0.33 -3.17
N SER A 211 11.63 -1.09 -3.37
CA SER A 211 10.34 -0.82 -2.74
C SER A 211 10.00 -1.94 -1.76
N LEU A 212 9.71 -1.58 -0.50
CA LEU A 212 9.25 -2.49 0.54
C LEU A 212 7.78 -2.76 0.32
N ILE A 213 7.43 -4.02 0.05
CA ILE A 213 6.05 -4.47 -0.13
C ILE A 213 5.72 -5.55 0.90
N GLY A 214 4.43 -5.81 1.08
CA GLY A 214 3.95 -6.85 1.99
C GLY A 214 2.66 -6.46 2.69
N TYR A 215 2.14 -7.40 3.45
CA TYR A 215 0.88 -7.24 4.16
C TYR A 215 0.95 -6.12 5.22
N THR A 216 -0.18 -5.52 5.55
CA THR A 216 -0.29 -4.57 6.67
C THR A 216 0.21 -5.23 7.97
N ASN A 217 0.85 -4.45 8.85
CA ASN A 217 1.53 -4.96 10.04
C ASN A 217 2.67 -5.99 9.82
N ALA A 218 3.10 -6.29 8.59
CA ALA A 218 4.26 -7.16 8.36
C ALA A 218 5.59 -6.59 8.90
N GLY A 219 5.61 -5.31 9.29
CA GLY A 219 6.79 -4.62 9.81
C GLY A 219 7.62 -3.90 8.75
N LYS A 220 7.02 -3.53 7.61
CA LYS A 220 7.68 -2.74 6.55
C LYS A 220 8.26 -1.43 7.07
N SER A 221 7.48 -0.62 7.79
CA SER A 221 7.94 0.66 8.33
C SER A 221 8.98 0.47 9.44
N THR A 222 8.88 -0.60 10.22
CA THR A 222 9.91 -0.98 11.20
C THR A 222 11.23 -1.33 10.52
N LEU A 223 11.18 -2.11 9.44
CA LEU A 223 12.36 -2.44 8.64
C LEU A 223 12.94 -1.21 7.94
N PHE A 224 12.08 -0.35 7.40
CA PHE A 224 12.48 0.92 6.81
C PHE A 224 13.27 1.77 7.79
N ASN A 225 12.77 1.93 9.02
CA ASN A 225 13.45 2.67 10.08
C ASN A 225 14.78 2.04 10.46
N ALA A 226 14.80 0.72 10.63
CA ALA A 226 16.00 0.00 11.02
C ALA A 226 17.10 0.09 9.94
N LEU A 227 16.73 0.15 8.66
CA LEU A 227 17.68 0.35 7.56
C LEU A 227 18.12 1.81 7.40
N THR A 228 17.22 2.77 7.56
CA THR A 228 17.50 4.19 7.27
C THR A 228 17.93 5.02 8.48
N GLY A 229 17.78 4.48 9.70
CA GLY A 229 18.02 5.22 10.94
C GLY A 229 16.96 6.28 11.26
N GLU A 230 15.79 6.26 10.59
CA GLU A 230 14.69 7.20 10.85
C GLU A 230 13.70 6.70 11.89
N THR A 231 12.86 7.62 12.36
CA THR A 231 11.71 7.36 13.24
C THR A 231 10.40 7.58 12.47
N VAL A 232 10.19 6.88 11.36
CA VAL A 232 8.84 6.78 10.77
C VAL A 232 7.93 6.10 11.81
N LEU A 233 6.70 6.59 11.99
CA LEU A 233 5.76 6.00 12.95
C LEU A 233 5.41 4.57 12.53
N ALA A 234 6.01 3.59 13.21
CA ALA A 234 5.62 2.18 13.14
C ALA A 234 4.65 1.90 14.29
N GLU A 235 3.35 2.04 14.02
CA GLU A 235 2.28 1.65 14.95
C GLU A 235 1.72 0.30 14.55
N ASP A 236 1.25 -0.49 15.51
CA ASP A 236 0.51 -1.75 15.27
C ASP A 236 -0.93 -1.45 14.84
N LYS A 237 -1.07 -0.75 13.72
CA LYS A 237 -2.34 -0.32 13.13
C LYS A 237 -2.30 -0.53 11.62
N LEU A 238 -3.43 -0.94 11.07
CA LEU A 238 -3.56 -1.15 9.63
C LEU A 238 -3.40 0.18 8.88
N PHE A 239 -2.72 0.15 7.73
CA PHE A 239 -2.41 1.36 6.94
C PHE A 239 -1.71 2.48 7.72
N ALA A 240 -0.82 2.13 8.66
CA ALA A 240 0.07 3.07 9.35
C ALA A 240 0.81 3.99 8.36
N THR A 241 1.18 3.45 7.19
CA THR A 241 1.78 4.20 6.07
C THR A 241 0.87 4.19 4.84
N LEU A 242 0.44 5.39 4.43
CA LEU A 242 -0.31 5.61 3.18
C LEU A 242 0.52 6.40 2.16
N ASP A 243 1.27 7.39 2.61
CA ASP A 243 2.19 8.15 1.76
C ASP A 243 3.52 7.40 1.64
N SER A 244 3.97 7.15 0.39
CA SER A 244 5.24 6.48 0.15
C SER A 244 6.41 7.34 0.64
N THR A 245 7.29 6.75 1.45
CA THR A 245 8.47 7.46 1.99
C THR A 245 9.73 6.92 1.35
N THR A 246 10.39 7.73 0.53
CA THR A 246 11.65 7.36 -0.13
C THR A 246 12.85 7.99 0.57
N ARG A 247 13.89 7.18 0.84
CA ARG A 247 15.17 7.62 1.40
C ARG A 247 16.35 6.99 0.70
N LYS A 248 17.51 7.62 0.84
CA LYS A 248 18.78 7.08 0.35
C LYS A 248 19.33 6.11 1.40
N LEU A 249 19.71 4.91 0.96
CA LEU A 249 20.44 3.94 1.75
C LEU A 249 21.80 3.71 1.09
N ASP A 250 22.87 3.86 1.86
CA ASP A 250 24.23 3.56 1.41
C ASP A 250 24.52 2.08 1.74
N LEU A 251 24.79 1.28 0.70
CA LEU A 251 25.17 -0.12 0.83
C LEU A 251 26.70 -0.25 1.01
N PRO A 252 27.17 -1.38 1.59
CA PRO A 252 28.56 -1.80 1.51
C PRO A 252 29.04 -1.72 0.05
N GLN A 253 30.29 -1.30 -0.18
CA GLN A 253 30.87 -1.07 -1.52
C GLN A 253 30.45 0.25 -2.21
N LYS A 254 30.02 1.27 -1.44
CA LYS A 254 29.71 2.65 -1.91
C LYS A 254 28.56 2.75 -2.92
N GLN A 255 27.68 1.76 -2.98
CA GLN A 255 26.49 1.82 -3.81
C GLN A 255 25.37 2.57 -3.09
N GLN A 256 24.64 3.41 -3.82
CA GLN A 256 23.50 4.15 -3.25
C GLN A 256 22.19 3.64 -3.85
N ILE A 257 21.28 3.19 -3.00
CA ILE A 257 19.92 2.83 -3.41
C ILE A 257 18.91 3.82 -2.83
N LEU A 258 17.74 3.89 -3.47
CA LEU A 258 16.57 4.57 -2.96
C LEU A 258 15.62 3.52 -2.40
N LEU A 259 15.46 3.49 -1.08
CA LEU A 259 14.50 2.62 -0.41
C LEU A 259 13.18 3.37 -0.24
N SER A 260 12.08 2.76 -0.65
CA SER A 260 10.73 3.31 -0.50
C SER A 260 9.88 2.41 0.38
N ASP A 261 9.28 2.95 1.44
CA ASP A 261 8.19 2.29 2.17
C ASP A 261 6.87 2.52 1.44
N THR A 262 6.13 1.45 1.12
CA THR A 262 4.86 1.53 0.39
C THR A 262 3.68 1.21 1.29
N VAL A 263 2.47 1.50 0.79
CA VAL A 263 1.22 1.12 1.44
C VAL A 263 1.18 -0.39 1.68
N GLY A 264 0.74 -0.80 2.86
CA GLY A 264 0.54 -2.21 3.16
C GLY A 264 -0.66 -2.80 2.42
N PHE A 265 -0.50 -4.04 1.95
CA PHE A 265 -1.61 -4.77 1.34
C PHE A 265 -2.54 -5.37 2.40
N ILE A 266 -3.79 -5.59 2.01
CA ILE A 266 -4.80 -6.23 2.83
C ILE A 266 -5.59 -7.22 1.97
N LYS A 267 -6.20 -8.22 2.59
CA LYS A 267 -7.14 -9.13 1.96
C LYS A 267 -8.36 -8.37 1.47
N LYS A 268 -8.93 -8.86 0.36
CA LYS A 268 -10.13 -8.31 -0.27
C LYS A 268 -10.01 -6.81 -0.56
N LEU A 269 -8.86 -6.39 -1.10
CA LEU A 269 -8.71 -5.02 -1.59
C LEU A 269 -9.74 -4.76 -2.70
N PRO A 270 -10.62 -3.76 -2.53
CA PRO A 270 -11.61 -3.45 -3.55
C PRO A 270 -10.94 -2.99 -4.86
N HIS A 271 -11.37 -3.51 -6.00
CA HIS A 271 -10.79 -3.13 -7.30
C HIS A 271 -10.88 -1.62 -7.60
N GLN A 272 -11.91 -0.95 -7.08
CA GLN A 272 -12.06 0.51 -7.18
C GLN A 272 -10.93 1.25 -6.46
N LEU A 273 -10.43 0.70 -5.35
CA LEU A 273 -9.31 1.26 -4.61
C LEU A 273 -7.98 1.03 -5.33
N VAL A 274 -7.77 -0.13 -5.95
CA VAL A 274 -6.55 -0.41 -6.74
C VAL A 274 -6.36 0.65 -7.84
N ALA A 275 -7.44 1.05 -8.52
CA ALA A 275 -7.37 2.10 -9.55
C ALA A 275 -7.02 3.48 -8.98
N ALA A 276 -7.58 3.85 -7.82
CA ALA A 276 -7.32 5.13 -7.16
C ALA A 276 -5.91 5.19 -6.54
N PHE A 277 -5.39 4.04 -6.07
CA PHE A 277 -4.04 3.92 -5.50
C PHE A 277 -2.97 3.54 -6.51
N LYS A 278 -3.31 3.43 -7.80
CA LYS A 278 -2.35 3.12 -8.85
C LYS A 278 -1.18 4.11 -8.89
N ALA A 279 -1.45 5.39 -8.64
CA ALA A 279 -0.41 6.42 -8.59
C ALA A 279 0.43 6.38 -7.29
N THR A 280 -0.12 5.93 -6.16
CA THR A 280 0.67 5.66 -4.92
C THR A 280 1.44 4.33 -4.99
N LEU A 281 0.98 3.38 -5.79
CA LEU A 281 1.64 2.10 -6.06
C LEU A 281 2.54 2.16 -7.29
N GLU A 282 2.64 3.33 -7.94
CA GLU A 282 3.54 3.56 -9.07
C GLU A 282 5.01 3.41 -8.64
N GLU A 283 5.34 3.71 -7.38
CA GLU A 283 6.65 3.42 -6.81
C GLU A 283 7.00 1.92 -6.80
N VAL A 284 6.00 1.02 -6.81
CA VAL A 284 6.21 -0.43 -6.96
C VAL A 284 6.55 -0.75 -8.41
N LEU A 285 5.84 -0.16 -9.37
CA LEU A 285 6.05 -0.39 -10.81
C LEU A 285 7.39 0.16 -11.32
N GLU A 286 7.87 1.25 -10.72
CA GLU A 286 9.16 1.85 -11.06
C GLU A 286 10.34 1.24 -10.29
N ALA A 287 10.10 0.22 -9.45
CA ALA A 287 11.16 -0.40 -8.65
C ALA A 287 12.07 -1.31 -9.49
N ASP A 288 13.36 -1.29 -9.16
CA ASP A 288 14.33 -2.25 -9.71
C ASP A 288 14.30 -3.60 -8.98
N LEU A 289 13.80 -3.60 -7.74
CA LEU A 289 13.67 -4.74 -6.85
C LEU A 289 12.52 -4.51 -5.85
N LEU A 290 11.69 -5.53 -5.65
CA LEU A 290 10.68 -5.57 -4.60
C LEU A 290 11.19 -6.36 -3.41
N LEU A 291 11.23 -5.73 -2.24
CA LEU A 291 11.53 -6.40 -0.97
C LEU A 291 10.21 -6.79 -0.31
N HIS A 292 9.86 -8.07 -0.36
CA HIS A 292 8.62 -8.59 0.19
C HIS A 292 8.80 -8.96 1.66
N VAL A 293 8.35 -8.09 2.55
CA VAL A 293 8.37 -8.27 3.99
C VAL A 293 7.16 -9.08 4.43
N ILE A 294 7.40 -10.21 5.08
CA ILE A 294 6.38 -11.19 5.48
C ILE A 294 6.46 -11.41 6.98
N ASP A 295 5.33 -11.37 7.68
CA ASP A 295 5.27 -11.75 9.10
C ASP A 295 5.22 -13.27 9.25
N VAL A 296 6.33 -13.90 9.62
CA VAL A 296 6.37 -15.36 9.79
C VAL A 296 5.72 -15.84 11.08
N SER A 297 5.43 -14.94 12.02
CA SER A 297 4.71 -15.29 13.25
C SER A 297 3.20 -15.45 13.03
N HIS A 298 2.70 -15.06 11.86
CA HIS A 298 1.30 -15.14 11.51
C HIS A 298 0.94 -16.53 10.97
N PRO A 299 -0.12 -17.20 11.46
CA PRO A 299 -0.51 -18.53 11.00
C PRO A 299 -0.83 -18.58 9.49
N GLU A 300 -1.36 -17.49 8.95
CA GLU A 300 -1.67 -17.33 7.53
C GLU A 300 -0.57 -16.64 6.68
N ALA A 301 0.70 -16.73 7.08
CA ALA A 301 1.81 -16.11 6.31
C ALA A 301 1.78 -16.49 4.82
N GLU A 302 1.54 -17.77 4.49
CA GLU A 302 1.42 -18.24 3.10
C GLU A 302 0.23 -17.60 2.35
N ALA A 303 -0.93 -17.48 3.01
CA ALA A 303 -2.10 -16.85 2.39
C ALA A 303 -1.89 -15.34 2.18
N GLN A 304 -1.15 -14.68 3.07
CA GLN A 304 -0.75 -13.27 2.89
C GLN A 304 0.20 -13.10 1.70
N ILE A 305 1.17 -14.02 1.52
CA ILE A 305 2.04 -14.03 0.35
C ILE A 305 1.22 -14.15 -0.94
N ALA A 306 0.28 -15.10 -0.98
CA ALA A 306 -0.60 -15.30 -2.13
C ALA A 306 -1.46 -14.06 -2.41
N ALA A 307 -2.02 -13.43 -1.38
CA ALA A 307 -2.81 -12.20 -1.53
C ALA A 307 -1.99 -11.04 -2.11
N VAL A 308 -0.73 -10.87 -1.67
CA VAL A 308 0.17 -9.86 -2.24
C VAL A 308 0.48 -10.15 -3.70
N ASN A 309 0.74 -11.40 -4.06
CA ASN A 309 1.02 -11.80 -5.44
C ASN A 309 -0.17 -11.49 -6.38
N VAL A 310 -1.41 -11.77 -5.95
CA VAL A 310 -2.62 -11.42 -6.72
C VAL A 310 -2.70 -9.91 -6.98
N VAL A 311 -2.40 -9.08 -5.97
CA VAL A 311 -2.42 -7.62 -6.13
C VAL A 311 -1.30 -7.16 -7.07
N LEU A 312 -0.11 -7.77 -7.01
CA LEU A 312 0.98 -7.46 -7.94
C LEU A 312 0.64 -7.85 -9.39
N GLU A 313 -0.10 -8.94 -9.60
CA GLU A 313 -0.62 -9.33 -10.91
C GLU A 313 -1.62 -8.30 -11.45
N GLU A 314 -2.56 -7.83 -10.63
CA GLU A 314 -3.52 -6.78 -11.01
C GLU A 314 -2.81 -5.46 -11.38
N LEU A 315 -1.72 -5.15 -10.70
CA LEU A 315 -0.88 -3.99 -10.98
C LEU A 315 0.03 -4.18 -12.20
N LYS A 316 0.19 -5.41 -12.71
CA LYS A 316 1.16 -5.79 -13.75
C LYS A 316 2.62 -5.57 -13.32
N ALA A 317 2.92 -5.85 -12.05
CA ALA A 317 4.25 -5.71 -11.45
C ALA A 317 5.04 -7.05 -11.40
N THR A 318 4.59 -8.09 -12.12
CA THR A 318 5.13 -9.46 -12.05
C THR A 318 6.54 -9.61 -12.63
N ASP A 319 6.94 -8.72 -13.53
CA ASP A 319 8.26 -8.79 -14.19
C ASP A 319 9.39 -8.24 -13.31
N ILE A 320 9.06 -7.61 -12.18
CA ILE A 320 10.02 -6.98 -11.29
C ILE A 320 10.57 -8.06 -10.35
N PRO A 321 11.91 -8.19 -10.20
CA PRO A 321 12.48 -9.18 -9.33
C PRO A 321 12.04 -8.95 -7.88
N MET A 322 11.69 -10.03 -7.19
CA MET A 322 11.29 -10.02 -5.79
C MET A 322 12.39 -10.64 -4.92
N PHE A 323 12.50 -10.16 -3.69
CA PHE A 323 13.31 -10.76 -2.63
C PHE A 323 12.47 -10.88 -1.36
N MET A 324 12.31 -12.11 -0.85
CA MET A 324 11.47 -12.38 0.31
C MET A 324 12.26 -12.19 1.61
N VAL A 325 11.65 -11.47 2.54
CA VAL A 325 12.23 -11.12 3.84
C VAL A 325 11.26 -11.59 4.92
N PHE A 326 11.64 -12.65 5.62
CA PHE A 326 10.88 -13.23 6.72
C PHE A 326 11.13 -12.43 7.99
N ASN A 327 10.17 -11.61 8.38
CA ASN A 327 10.26 -10.70 9.51
C ASN A 327 9.51 -11.23 10.74
N LYS A 328 9.87 -10.69 11.92
CA LYS A 328 9.35 -11.07 13.24
C LYS A 328 9.74 -12.47 13.71
N ILE A 329 10.93 -12.94 13.34
CA ILE A 329 11.47 -14.22 13.82
C ILE A 329 11.58 -14.29 15.36
N ASP A 330 11.65 -13.13 16.02
CA ASP A 330 11.67 -13.01 17.48
C ASP A 330 10.38 -13.46 18.17
N ARG A 331 9.28 -13.60 17.42
CA ARG A 331 7.98 -14.05 17.95
C ARG A 331 7.73 -15.55 17.71
N LEU A 332 8.61 -16.22 16.97
CA LEU A 332 8.48 -17.66 16.73
C LEU A 332 8.77 -18.43 18.01
N LYS A 333 7.95 -19.46 18.28
CA LYS A 333 8.08 -20.30 19.47
C LYS A 333 9.03 -21.49 19.24
N SER A 334 9.24 -21.87 17.98
CA SER A 334 10.07 -23.00 17.57
C SER A 334 10.84 -22.66 16.29
N ASP A 335 12.11 -23.06 16.23
CA ASP A 335 12.94 -22.95 15.02
C ASP A 335 12.44 -23.86 13.88
N GLU A 336 11.60 -24.85 14.20
CA GLU A 336 11.01 -25.78 13.22
C GLU A 336 10.08 -25.08 12.22
N GLU A 337 9.30 -24.09 12.68
CA GLU A 337 8.38 -23.31 11.83
C GLU A 337 9.16 -22.49 10.81
N LEU A 338 10.28 -21.88 11.25
CA LEU A 338 11.18 -21.14 10.37
C LEU A 338 11.84 -22.07 9.35
N HIS A 339 12.28 -23.25 9.80
CA HIS A 339 12.96 -24.22 8.94
C HIS A 339 12.04 -24.76 7.83
N LEU A 340 10.75 -24.98 8.13
CA LEU A 340 9.77 -25.41 7.15
C LEU A 340 9.57 -24.36 6.06
N LEU A 341 9.41 -23.09 6.46
CA LEU A 341 9.26 -21.97 5.51
C LEU A 341 10.53 -21.78 4.66
N GLN A 342 11.71 -21.95 5.24
CA GLN A 342 12.98 -21.88 4.50
C GLN A 342 13.15 -23.06 3.53
N CYS A 343 12.61 -24.24 3.83
CA CYS A 343 12.60 -25.35 2.88
C CYS A 343 11.74 -25.03 1.64
N GLN A 344 10.62 -24.33 1.83
CA GLN A 344 9.77 -23.90 0.72
C GLN A 344 10.35 -22.69 -0.04
N TYR A 345 10.97 -21.75 0.68
CA TYR A 345 11.54 -20.52 0.16
C TYR A 345 13.03 -20.40 0.54
N PRO A 346 13.92 -21.13 -0.15
CA PRO A 346 15.34 -21.21 0.23
C PRO A 346 16.11 -19.89 0.08
N GLU A 347 15.61 -18.98 -0.77
CA GLU A 347 16.21 -17.66 -0.97
C GLU A 347 15.69 -16.60 0.01
N ALA A 348 14.73 -16.93 0.88
CA ALA A 348 14.14 -15.99 1.82
C ALA A 348 15.07 -15.73 3.01
N LEU A 349 15.24 -14.47 3.38
CA LEU A 349 16.11 -14.08 4.49
C LEU A 349 15.32 -13.86 5.78
N PRO A 350 15.63 -14.59 6.88
CA PRO A 350 15.02 -14.36 8.19
C PRO A 350 15.64 -13.15 8.90
N ILE A 351 14.78 -12.26 9.41
CA ILE A 351 15.15 -11.06 10.15
C ILE A 351 14.19 -10.77 11.32
N SER A 352 14.66 -10.01 12.30
CA SER A 352 13.80 -9.27 13.22
C SER A 352 14.07 -7.77 13.03
N ALA A 353 13.16 -7.08 12.33
CA ALA A 353 13.27 -5.64 12.14
C ALA A 353 13.25 -4.85 13.46
N GLN A 354 12.59 -5.39 14.50
CA GLN A 354 12.51 -4.73 15.81
C GLN A 354 13.79 -4.90 16.64
N ARG A 355 14.41 -6.09 16.63
CA ARG A 355 15.65 -6.35 17.38
C ARG A 355 16.92 -5.96 16.61
N GLY A 356 16.82 -5.90 15.28
CA GLY A 356 17.95 -5.70 14.38
C GLY A 356 18.62 -7.01 13.91
N ASP A 357 18.10 -8.16 14.33
CA ASP A 357 18.64 -9.46 13.96
C ASP A 357 18.50 -9.68 12.44
N GLY A 358 19.56 -10.12 11.77
CA GLY A 358 19.57 -10.40 10.33
C GLY A 358 19.63 -9.17 9.40
N ILE A 359 19.56 -7.94 9.93
CA ILE A 359 19.68 -6.71 9.10
C ILE A 359 21.04 -6.60 8.40
N PRO A 360 22.19 -6.88 9.05
CA PRO A 360 23.49 -6.85 8.36
C PRO A 360 23.52 -7.81 7.17
N ALA A 361 22.99 -9.03 7.34
CA ALA A 361 22.91 -10.02 6.27
C ALA A 361 21.99 -9.57 5.13
N LEU A 362 20.90 -8.85 5.43
CA LEU A 362 20.03 -8.26 4.41
C LEU A 362 20.76 -7.19 3.58
N ILE A 363 21.52 -6.32 4.25
CA ILE A 363 22.30 -5.28 3.60
C ILE A 363 23.37 -5.90 2.69
N ASP A 364 24.06 -6.94 3.16
CA ASP A 364 25.06 -7.66 2.37
C ASP A 364 24.44 -8.38 1.17
N ALA A 365 23.29 -9.05 1.35
CA ALA A 365 22.56 -9.70 0.26
C ALA A 365 22.11 -8.70 -0.82
N LEU A 366 21.61 -7.52 -0.41
CA LEU A 366 21.27 -6.44 -1.34
C LEU A 366 22.52 -5.93 -2.07
N ALA A 367 23.63 -5.73 -1.36
CA ALA A 367 24.89 -5.29 -1.96
C ALA A 367 25.39 -6.29 -3.01
N HIS A 368 25.37 -7.60 -2.71
CA HIS A 368 25.74 -8.64 -3.66
C HIS A 368 24.84 -8.64 -4.91
N ARG A 369 23.52 -8.55 -4.72
CA ARG A 369 22.56 -8.56 -5.83
C ARG A 369 22.71 -7.37 -6.77
N PHE A 370 22.99 -6.18 -6.22
CA PHE A 370 23.24 -4.99 -7.03
C PHE A 370 24.68 -4.90 -7.56
N ALA A 371 25.63 -5.57 -6.92
CA ALA A 371 27.00 -5.71 -7.43
C ALA A 371 27.05 -6.49 -8.75
N GLU A 372 26.08 -7.34 -9.07
CA GLU A 372 26.01 -8.06 -10.35
C GLU A 372 25.47 -7.23 -11.52
N ARG A 373 24.77 -6.12 -11.26
CA ARG A 373 24.21 -5.23 -12.31
C ARG A 373 25.24 -4.26 -12.91
N GLY A 374 26.52 -4.42 -12.60
CA GLY A 374 27.61 -3.63 -13.17
C GLY A 374 28.37 -4.40 -14.26
N THR A 375 28.79 -3.71 -15.31
CA THR A 375 29.67 -4.28 -16.34
C THR A 375 31.09 -4.39 -15.78
N ASN A 376 31.72 -5.56 -15.94
CA ASN A 376 33.16 -5.68 -15.73
C ASN A 376 33.88 -5.00 -16.89
N LEU A 377 34.81 -4.10 -16.58
CA LEU A 377 35.58 -3.37 -17.58
C LEU A 377 37.06 -3.49 -17.25
N SER A 378 37.88 -3.61 -18.29
CA SER A 378 39.32 -3.43 -18.20
C SER A 378 39.65 -2.08 -18.80
N LEU A 379 40.20 -1.19 -17.98
CA LEU A 379 40.49 0.19 -18.35
C LEU A 379 42.01 0.43 -18.31
N CYS A 380 42.55 1.10 -19.33
CA CYS A 380 43.92 1.59 -19.33
C CYS A 380 43.89 3.12 -19.18
N ILE A 381 44.31 3.60 -18.01
CA ILE A 381 44.17 5.01 -17.62
C ILE A 381 45.56 5.64 -17.55
N PRO A 382 45.89 6.59 -18.43
CA PRO A 382 47.14 7.35 -18.35
C PRO A 382 47.22 8.15 -17.04
N TYR A 383 48.42 8.35 -16.49
CA TYR A 383 48.62 9.13 -15.27
C TYR A 383 48.13 10.60 -15.36
N THR A 384 47.93 11.12 -16.58
CA THR A 384 47.37 12.45 -16.83
C THR A 384 45.87 12.57 -16.51
N GLU A 385 45.14 11.44 -16.47
CA GLU A 385 43.67 11.40 -16.30
C GLU A 385 43.25 10.86 -14.92
N GLY A 386 43.85 11.37 -13.85
CA GLY A 386 43.54 10.99 -12.47
C GLY A 386 42.06 11.20 -12.06
N LYS A 387 41.29 11.99 -12.81
CA LYS A 387 39.85 12.18 -12.62
C LYS A 387 39.05 10.90 -12.86
N VAL A 388 39.48 10.09 -13.83
CA VAL A 388 38.81 8.82 -14.16
C VAL A 388 39.10 7.78 -13.07
N LEU A 389 40.32 7.77 -12.54
CA LEU A 389 40.69 6.94 -11.41
C LEU A 389 39.91 7.32 -10.13
N ASP A 390 39.76 8.61 -9.84
CA ASP A 390 38.93 9.11 -8.74
C ASP A 390 37.44 8.75 -8.94
N LEU A 391 36.92 8.84 -10.17
CA LEU A 391 35.57 8.39 -10.51
C LEU A 391 35.39 6.89 -10.26
N LEU A 392 36.35 6.06 -10.64
CA LEU A 392 36.36 4.62 -10.38
C LEU A 392 36.36 4.31 -8.88
N HIS A 393 37.17 5.02 -8.09
CA HIS A 393 37.19 4.85 -6.63
C HIS A 393 35.93 5.40 -5.93
N LYS A 394 35.22 6.36 -6.55
CA LYS A 394 33.99 6.96 -6.00
C LYS A 394 32.71 6.22 -6.39
N HIS A 395 32.65 5.68 -7.61
CA HIS A 395 31.42 5.17 -8.22
C HIS A 395 31.54 3.75 -8.81
N GLY A 396 32.70 3.12 -8.67
CA GLY A 396 32.99 1.77 -9.14
C GLY A 396 33.56 0.86 -8.05
N ILE A 397 33.64 -0.43 -8.37
CA ILE A 397 34.35 -1.43 -7.58
C ILE A 397 35.63 -1.75 -8.33
N VAL A 398 36.79 -1.44 -7.75
CA VAL A 398 38.09 -1.84 -8.31
C VAL A 398 38.37 -3.27 -7.89
N LEU A 399 38.49 -4.17 -8.86
CA LEU A 399 38.78 -5.60 -8.67
C LEU A 399 40.28 -5.86 -8.66
N ASP A 400 41.02 -5.17 -9.53
CA ASP A 400 42.46 -5.38 -9.74
C ASP A 400 43.12 -4.08 -10.24
N THR A 401 44.39 -3.87 -9.90
CA THR A 401 45.14 -2.67 -10.29
C THR A 401 46.59 -3.01 -10.56
N GLU A 402 47.01 -2.84 -11.81
CA GLU A 402 48.37 -3.05 -12.27
C GLU A 402 48.97 -1.71 -12.72
N TYR A 403 50.15 -1.38 -12.19
CA TYR A 403 50.86 -0.14 -12.52
C TYR A 403 51.91 -0.43 -13.58
N THR A 404 51.82 0.22 -14.75
CA THR A 404 52.86 0.18 -15.78
C THR A 404 53.60 1.52 -15.87
N ALA A 405 54.64 1.58 -16.70
CA ALA A 405 55.48 2.77 -16.82
C ALA A 405 54.74 4.00 -17.41
N GLU A 406 53.66 3.78 -18.16
CA GLU A 406 52.95 4.84 -18.90
C GLU A 406 51.47 4.99 -18.47
N ALA A 407 50.86 3.96 -17.88
CA ALA A 407 49.46 3.96 -17.49
C ALA A 407 49.16 3.06 -16.28
N VAL A 408 47.93 3.13 -15.79
CA VAL A 408 47.38 2.22 -14.78
C VAL A 408 46.32 1.34 -15.45
N HIS A 409 46.53 0.03 -15.42
CA HIS A 409 45.52 -0.94 -15.84
C HIS A 409 44.63 -1.26 -14.65
N VAL A 410 43.34 -0.97 -14.77
CA VAL A 410 42.36 -1.20 -13.71
C VAL A 410 41.29 -2.13 -14.23
N LYS A 411 41.12 -3.29 -13.57
CA LYS A 411 39.89 -4.08 -13.73
C LYS A 411 38.90 -3.52 -12.72
N ALA A 412 37.82 -2.94 -13.21
CA ALA A 412 36.80 -2.36 -12.36
C ALA A 412 35.42 -2.77 -12.84
N ARG A 413 34.50 -2.92 -11.90
CA ARG A 413 33.09 -3.05 -12.18
C ARG A 413 32.42 -1.69 -12.04
N LEU A 414 31.76 -1.26 -13.12
CA LEU A 414 31.06 0.01 -13.17
C LEU A 414 29.60 -0.21 -13.51
N SER A 415 28.72 0.62 -12.92
CA SER A 415 27.34 0.70 -13.40
C SER A 415 27.31 1.17 -14.85
N ASN A 416 26.37 0.62 -15.65
CA ASN A 416 26.17 1.00 -17.06
C ASN A 416 26.08 2.51 -17.31
N ARG A 417 25.73 3.29 -16.27
CA ARG A 417 25.63 4.76 -16.28
C ARG A 417 26.95 5.47 -16.59
N TYR A 418 28.06 4.96 -16.07
CA TYR A 418 29.36 5.60 -16.21
C TYR A 418 30.16 5.08 -17.42
N LEU A 419 29.63 4.08 -18.14
CA LEU A 419 30.29 3.49 -19.32
C LEU A 419 30.71 4.54 -20.33
N LYS A 420 29.83 5.48 -20.68
CA LYS A 420 30.16 6.57 -21.63
C LYS A 420 31.31 7.47 -21.19
N SER A 421 31.53 7.61 -19.88
CA SER A 421 32.64 8.41 -19.34
C SER A 421 33.97 7.66 -19.32
N VAL A 422 33.94 6.33 -19.39
CA VAL A 422 35.13 5.47 -19.42
C VAL A 422 35.35 4.77 -20.76
N GLU A 423 34.45 4.95 -21.73
CA GLU A 423 34.46 4.31 -23.06
C GLU A 423 35.78 4.52 -23.81
N GLN A 424 36.39 5.70 -23.66
CA GLN A 424 37.65 6.06 -24.33
C GLN A 424 38.87 5.31 -23.77
N PHE A 425 38.74 4.68 -22.61
CA PHE A 425 39.83 4.00 -21.90
C PHE A 425 39.62 2.49 -21.86
N LEU A 426 38.58 1.97 -22.52
CA LEU A 426 38.30 0.54 -22.60
C LEU A 426 39.37 -0.17 -23.41
N VAL A 427 39.96 -1.20 -22.80
CA VAL A 427 40.79 -2.16 -23.53
C VAL A 427 39.84 -3.25 -24.04
N SER A 428 39.75 -3.38 -25.37
CA SER A 428 39.08 -4.52 -25.98
C SER A 428 39.77 -5.79 -25.50
N SER A 429 39.01 -6.70 -24.89
CA SER A 429 39.48 -8.04 -24.56
C SER A 429 39.65 -8.85 -25.85
N GLU A 430 40.70 -8.56 -26.60
CA GLU A 430 41.29 -9.47 -27.58
C GLU A 430 42.78 -9.57 -27.26
N GLU A 431 43.32 -10.79 -27.39
CA GLU A 431 44.67 -11.27 -26.98
C GLU A 431 44.72 -11.69 -25.49
N GLY A 432 44.43 -12.94 -25.11
CA GLY A 432 45.08 -14.23 -25.42
C GLY A 432 45.30 -14.91 -24.05
N HIS A 433 45.24 -16.22 -23.81
CA HIS A 433 45.38 -17.42 -24.60
C HIS A 433 44.74 -18.59 -23.83
#